data_AF-A0AAE0BYE9-F1
#
_entry.id   AF-A0AAE0BYE9-F1
#
_cell.length_a   1.000
_cell.length_b   1.000
_cell.length_c   1.000
_cell.angle_alpha   90.00
_cell.angle_beta   90.00
_cell.angle_gamma   90.00
#
_symmetry.space_group_name_H-M   'P 1'
#
loop_
_entity.id
_entity.type
_entity.pdbx_description
1 polymer ?
#
loop_
_entity_poly.entity_id
_entity_poly.type
_entity_poly.pdbx_seq_one_letter_code
_entity_poly.pdbx_strand_id
1 'polypeptide(L)'
;PVNPFWSARYDKAMVCFLACLQEFADFAKGQDRAKKHSPEFELPYKLEADKIDGKTIKYSFNRDDKWTAALKLMLSDLKVALSWLTDRGMPA
;
A
#
# COMPACT_ATOMS: atom_id res chain seq x y z
N PRO A 1 14.33 -13.02 -18.78
CA PRO A 1 13.45 -13.70 -17.80
C PRO A 1 14.06 -13.64 -16.40
N VAL A 2 13.39 -13.00 -15.44
CA VAL A 2 13.83 -13.07 -14.04
C VAL A 2 13.74 -14.53 -13.58
N ASN A 3 14.73 -15.00 -12.82
CA ASN A 3 14.75 -16.38 -12.38
C ASN A 3 13.53 -16.65 -11.46
N PRO A 4 12.73 -17.71 -11.69
CA PRO A 4 11.48 -18.00 -10.95
C PRO A 4 11.61 -18.03 -9.42
N PHE A 5 12.78 -18.41 -8.90
CA PHE A 5 13.05 -18.38 -7.47
C PHE A 5 13.08 -16.95 -6.90
N TRP A 6 13.54 -15.99 -7.70
CA TRP A 6 13.60 -14.58 -7.31
C TRP A 6 12.22 -13.93 -7.37
N SER A 7 11.37 -14.34 -8.32
CA SER A 7 10.02 -13.80 -8.44
C SER A 7 9.14 -14.24 -7.27
N ALA A 8 9.26 -15.49 -6.78
CA ALA A 8 8.49 -15.95 -5.62
C ALA A 8 8.84 -15.20 -4.31
N ARG A 9 10.13 -14.95 -4.05
CA ARG A 9 10.57 -14.18 -2.87
C ARG A 9 10.13 -12.73 -2.97
N TYR A 10 10.25 -12.14 -4.16
CA TYR A 10 9.79 -10.78 -4.44
C TYR A 10 8.28 -10.64 -4.22
N ASP A 11 7.48 -11.55 -4.79
CA ASP A 11 6.03 -11.56 -4.65
C ASP A 11 5.61 -11.62 -3.19
N LYS A 12 6.22 -12.50 -2.40
CA LYS A 12 5.95 -12.59 -0.97
C LYS A 12 6.29 -11.28 -0.25
N ALA A 13 7.42 -10.67 -0.56
CA ALA A 13 7.82 -9.40 0.04
C ALA A 13 6.84 -8.26 -0.30
N MET A 14 6.38 -8.17 -1.55
CA MET A 14 5.41 -7.16 -1.97
C MET A 14 4.04 -7.34 -1.32
N VAL A 15 3.58 -8.59 -1.16
CA VAL A 15 2.33 -8.88 -0.43
C VAL A 15 2.45 -8.50 1.05
N CYS A 16 3.57 -8.84 1.69
CA CYS A 16 3.83 -8.40 3.07
C CYS A 16 3.88 -6.86 3.17
N PHE A 17 4.48 -6.18 2.19
CA PHE A 17 4.52 -4.73 2.17
C PHE A 17 3.13 -4.10 2.09
N LEU A 18 2.22 -4.64 1.25
CA LEU A 18 0.83 -4.18 1.21
C LEU A 18 0.10 -4.40 2.55
N ALA A 19 0.37 -5.51 3.23
CA ALA A 19 -0.18 -5.74 4.58
C ALA A 19 0.31 -4.68 5.57
N CYS A 20 1.62 -4.37 5.58
CA CYS A 20 2.16 -3.29 6.42
C CYS A 20 1.57 -1.91 6.07
N LEU A 21 1.28 -1.64 4.79
CA LEU A 21 0.64 -0.41 4.37
C LEU A 21 -0.81 -0.31 4.85
N GLN A 22 -1.55 -1.43 4.87
CA GLN A 22 -2.89 -1.49 5.44
C GLN A 22 -2.86 -1.27 6.96
N GLU A 23 -1.95 -1.93 7.67
CA GLU A 23 -1.76 -1.73 9.12
C GLU A 23 -1.44 -0.27 9.45
N PHE A 24 -0.60 0.38 8.65
CA PHE A 24 -0.32 1.81 8.77
C PHE A 24 -1.60 2.65 8.56
N ALA A 25 -2.41 2.32 7.56
CA ALA A 25 -3.64 3.07 7.28
C ALA A 25 -4.65 2.96 8.44
N ASP A 26 -4.80 1.76 9.01
CA ASP A 26 -5.67 1.52 10.16
C ASP A 26 -5.16 2.30 11.40
N PHE A 27 -3.85 2.32 11.63
CA PHE A 27 -3.22 3.13 12.67
C PHE A 27 -3.49 4.63 12.46
N ALA A 28 -3.24 5.16 11.27
CA ALA A 28 -3.44 6.56 10.94
C ALA A 28 -4.92 6.99 11.09
N LYS A 29 -5.84 6.12 10.66
CA LYS A 29 -7.29 6.32 10.85
C LYS A 29 -7.67 6.34 12.33
N GLY A 30 -7.10 5.44 13.13
CA GLY A 30 -7.29 5.40 14.58
C GLY A 30 -6.80 6.67 15.29
N GLN A 31 -5.64 7.20 14.87
CA GLN A 31 -5.11 8.46 15.39
C GLN A 31 -6.01 9.65 15.07
N ASP A 32 -6.56 9.71 13.86
CA ASP A 32 -7.48 10.77 13.46
C ASP A 32 -8.76 10.74 14.26
N ARG A 33 -9.30 9.55 14.49
CA ARG A 33 -10.49 9.35 15.33
C ARG A 33 -10.24 9.79 16.77
N ALA A 34 -9.09 9.44 17.34
CA ALA A 34 -8.72 9.83 18.71
C ALA A 34 -8.59 11.36 18.86
N LYS A 35 -8.01 12.02 17.85
CA LYS A 35 -7.83 13.49 17.81
C LYS A 35 -9.04 14.25 17.25
N LYS A 36 -10.12 13.56 16.88
CA LYS A 36 -11.34 14.13 16.25
C LYS A 36 -11.05 14.92 14.96
N HIS A 37 -10.07 14.47 14.17
CA HIS A 37 -9.84 15.01 12.83
C HIS A 37 -10.94 14.53 11.86
N SER A 38 -11.46 15.45 11.07
CA SER A 38 -12.41 15.15 9.99
C SER A 38 -11.90 15.80 8.69
N PRO A 39 -11.75 15.05 7.58
CA PRO A 39 -11.99 13.61 7.45
C PRO A 39 -10.92 12.74 8.15
N GLU A 40 -11.30 11.51 8.51
CA GLU A 40 -10.35 10.48 8.96
C GLU A 40 -9.45 10.05 7.79
N PHE A 41 -8.22 9.60 8.08
CA PHE A 41 -7.33 9.06 7.07
C PHE A 41 -7.91 7.82 6.40
N GLU A 42 -7.87 7.82 5.07
CA GLU A 42 -8.18 6.67 4.24
C GLU A 42 -7.23 6.66 3.04
N LEU A 43 -6.80 5.45 2.65
CA LEU A 43 -6.08 5.28 1.39
C LEU A 43 -7.03 5.42 0.21
N PRO A 44 -6.62 6.11 -0.87
CA PRO A 44 -7.46 6.26 -2.07
C PRO A 44 -7.72 4.94 -2.80
N TYR A 45 -6.83 3.94 -2.69
CA TYR A 45 -6.99 2.65 -3.33
C TYR A 45 -7.25 1.52 -2.33
N LYS A 46 -8.18 0.63 -2.68
CA LYS A 46 -8.54 -0.49 -1.83
C LYS A 46 -7.46 -1.57 -1.86
N LEU A 47 -6.96 -1.96 -0.69
CA LEU A 47 -6.02 -3.07 -0.52
C LEU A 47 -6.78 -4.36 -0.17
N GLU A 48 -6.48 -5.45 -0.88
CA GLU A 48 -7.09 -6.77 -0.67
C GLU A 48 -6.04 -7.87 -0.88
N ALA A 49 -5.46 -8.37 0.21
CA ALA A 49 -4.42 -9.39 0.20
C ALA A 49 -3.23 -9.03 -0.72
N ASP A 50 -3.16 -9.59 -1.93
CA ASP A 50 -2.10 -9.31 -2.90
C ASP A 50 -2.49 -8.25 -3.94
N LYS A 51 -3.65 -7.60 -3.78
CA LYS A 51 -4.20 -6.68 -4.77
C LYS A 51 -4.36 -5.27 -4.24
N ILE A 52 -4.20 -4.31 -5.16
CA ILE A 52 -4.54 -2.91 -5.00
C ILE A 52 -5.50 -2.52 -6.12
N ASP A 53 -6.72 -2.11 -5.77
CA ASP A 53 -7.81 -1.80 -6.72
C ASP A 53 -7.99 -2.91 -7.79
N GLY A 54 -8.05 -4.15 -7.32
CA GLY A 54 -8.21 -5.36 -8.13
C GLY A 54 -6.96 -5.81 -8.91
N LYS A 55 -5.84 -5.07 -8.86
CA LYS A 55 -4.60 -5.38 -9.59
C LYS A 55 -3.59 -6.05 -8.66
N THR A 56 -3.10 -7.24 -9.01
CA THR A 56 -2.12 -7.94 -8.18
C THR A 56 -0.75 -7.26 -8.22
N ILE A 57 -0.12 -7.14 -7.05
CA ILE A 57 1.23 -6.60 -6.87
C ILE A 57 2.32 -7.64 -7.17
N LYS A 58 1.93 -8.92 -7.32
CA LYS A 58 2.84 -10.00 -7.70
C LYS A 58 3.36 -9.79 -9.11
N TYR A 59 4.64 -10.03 -9.29
CA TYR A 59 5.31 -10.03 -10.58
C TYR A 59 5.14 -11.37 -11.31
N SER A 60 5.16 -12.51 -10.59
CA SER A 60 5.07 -13.83 -11.24
C SER A 60 3.74 -14.00 -11.99
N PHE A 61 3.80 -14.54 -13.20
CA PHE A 61 2.64 -14.77 -14.08
C PHE A 61 1.78 -13.52 -14.33
N ASN A 62 2.36 -12.33 -14.20
CA ASN A 62 1.71 -11.05 -14.47
C ASN A 62 2.21 -10.46 -15.80
N ARG A 63 1.46 -9.49 -16.34
CA ARG A 63 1.93 -8.67 -17.46
C ARG A 63 2.57 -7.40 -16.92
N ASP A 64 3.67 -6.96 -17.54
CA ASP A 64 4.43 -5.79 -17.09
C ASP A 64 3.57 -4.51 -16.98
N ASP A 65 2.62 -4.30 -17.89
CA ASP A 65 1.70 -3.17 -17.88
C ASP A 65 0.75 -3.19 -16.66
N LYS A 66 0.17 -4.36 -16.36
CA LYS A 66 -0.71 -4.55 -15.20
C LYS A 66 0.04 -4.46 -13.87
N TRP A 67 1.22 -5.08 -13.79
CA TRP A 67 2.08 -5.02 -12.61
C TRP A 67 2.56 -3.60 -12.33
N THR A 68 3.03 -2.89 -13.36
CA THR A 68 3.45 -1.49 -13.23
C THR A 68 2.28 -0.59 -12.82
N ALA A 69 1.06 -0.86 -13.31
CA ALA A 69 -0.12 -0.15 -12.84
C ALA A 69 -0.36 -0.37 -11.33
N ALA A 70 -0.28 -1.61 -10.83
CA ALA A 70 -0.39 -1.89 -9.39
C ALA A 70 0.66 -1.13 -8.56
N LEU A 71 1.92 -1.09 -9.01
CA LEU A 71 2.99 -0.35 -8.36
C LEU A 71 2.72 1.17 -8.32
N LYS A 72 2.18 1.74 -9.40
CA LYS A 72 1.82 3.17 -9.44
C LYS A 72 0.73 3.52 -8.44
N LEU A 73 -0.26 2.63 -8.26
CA LEU A 73 -1.30 2.82 -7.25
C LEU A 73 -0.69 2.76 -5.84
N MET A 74 0.19 1.80 -5.57
CA MET A 74 0.87 1.68 -4.27
C MET A 74 1.72 2.91 -3.95
N LEU A 75 2.46 3.44 -4.92
CA LEU A 75 3.23 4.68 -4.74
C LEU A 75 2.33 5.90 -4.50
N SER A 76 1.14 5.91 -5.09
CA SER A 76 0.16 6.98 -4.88
C SER A 76 -0.44 6.92 -3.48
N ASP A 77 -0.74 5.72 -2.97
CA ASP A 77 -1.12 5.50 -1.56
C ASP A 77 -0.02 5.98 -0.61
N LEU A 78 1.23 5.62 -0.88
CA LEU A 78 2.38 6.06 -0.07
C LEU A 78 2.55 7.58 -0.07
N LYS A 79 2.27 8.26 -1.18
CA LYS A 79 2.29 9.72 -1.23
C LYS A 79 1.22 10.33 -0.31
N VAL A 80 0.02 9.75 -0.27
CA VAL A 80 -1.06 10.19 0.61
C VAL A 80 -0.70 9.93 2.07
N ALA A 81 -0.16 8.75 2.39
CA ALA A 81 0.36 8.42 3.71
C ALA A 81 1.45 9.40 4.19
N LEU A 82 2.39 9.74 3.29
CA LEU A 82 3.43 10.72 3.58
C LEU A 82 2.85 12.12 3.83
N SER A 83 1.87 12.54 3.02
CA SER A 83 1.19 13.83 3.19
C SER A 83 0.45 13.89 4.54
N TRP A 84 -0.21 12.79 4.92
CA TRP A 84 -0.84 12.66 6.23
C TRP A 84 0.16 12.80 7.38
N LEU A 85 1.33 12.16 7.28
CA LEU A 85 2.41 12.25 8.28
C LEU A 85 2.95 13.68 8.41
N THR A 86 3.13 14.38 7.29
CA THR A 86 3.64 15.77 7.30
C THR A 86 2.61 16.73 7.87
N ASP A 87 1.33 16.53 7.56
CA ASP A 87 0.25 17.43 7.98
C ASP A 87 -0.09 17.27 9.47
N ARG A 88 -0.01 16.04 9.99
CA ARG A 88 -0.39 15.73 11.39
C ARG A 88 0.79 15.66 12.36
N GLY A 89 2.01 15.68 11.84
CA GLY A 89 3.24 15.49 12.60
C GLY A 89 3.43 14.03 13.02
N MET A 90 4.68 13.60 13.15
CA MET A 90 5.00 12.25 13.61
C MET A 90 4.46 12.06 15.05
N PRO A 91 3.57 11.09 15.30
CA PRO A 91 3.12 10.81 16.65
C PRO A 91 4.32 10.34 17.49
N ALA A 92 4.52 10.99 18.64
CA ALA A 92 5.56 10.65 19.61
C ALA A 92 5.23 9.38 20.39
#